data_AF-A0A2V9SCK3-F1
#
_entry.id   AF-A0A2V9SCK3-F1
#
_cell.length_a   1.000
_cell.length_b   1.000
_cell.length_c   1.000
_cell.angle_alpha   90.00
_cell.angle_beta   90.00
_cell.angle_gamma   90.00
#
_symmetry.space_group_name_H-M   'P 1'
#
loop_
_entity.id
_entity.type
_entity.pdbx_description
1 polymer ?
#
loop_
_entity_poly.entity_id
_entity_poly.type
_entity_poly.pdbx_seq_one_letter_code
_entity_poly.pdbx_strand_id
1 'polypeptide(L)'
;MSIGTEYVEAIERYGYTRTEARFLYLVATHSGYFTQQQFFDFAGVNRGGMGTRLTRKALQHGHIRTARHARHTMVYNLFARHFYESIEKDNLRNRRRLSDELIRTRLLILDFVLARPDHDYLETEQEKVRYFHETLDLPLALLPHRTYKGAKSRSETQRYFVDRFPIFLGRQEQGSDPIAPAFVYCDSAGNSLLGFISYLETYQPLLRCLPAFEMVYAAPNARKFHRAEAFSTRQYAPPPPVDTQRLCRYFTVRQLWESHKYGSLTRADRDLLRDGDKRYQGHLFDQTYRDWITKGLTPTEVNALINPGSERQKMAFKTHLLPESYDILDHVSLDKNRSRSGTIGRSAHSTNGSALGSIISTRQALENSRTRP
;
A
#
# COMPACT_ATOMS: atom_id res chain seq x y z
N MET A 1 -9.19 1.00 18.46
CA MET A 1 -8.39 -0.13 18.94
C MET A 1 -8.10 0.04 20.41
N SER A 2 -8.80 -0.74 21.23
CA SER A 2 -8.23 -1.10 22.53
C SER A 2 -7.30 -2.28 22.23
N ILE A 3 -5.99 -2.09 22.38
CA ILE A 3 -5.08 -3.25 22.50
C ILE A 3 -5.73 -4.20 23.51
N GLY A 4 -5.91 -5.48 23.14
CA GLY A 4 -6.49 -6.49 24.03
C GLY A 4 -5.82 -6.42 25.40
N THR A 5 -6.61 -6.26 26.45
CA THR A 5 -6.07 -6.04 27.80
C THR A 5 -5.24 -7.25 28.24
N GLU A 6 -5.67 -8.45 27.81
CA GLU A 6 -4.98 -9.72 27.97
C GLU A 6 -3.56 -9.71 27.39
N TYR A 7 -3.33 -9.04 26.24
CA TYR A 7 -2.01 -8.96 25.63
C TYR A 7 -1.10 -7.98 26.35
N VAL A 8 -1.65 -6.89 26.87
CA VAL A 8 -0.91 -5.94 27.71
C VAL A 8 -0.47 -6.64 28.99
N GLU A 9 -1.40 -7.31 29.68
CA GLU A 9 -1.14 -8.05 30.90
C GLU A 9 -0.13 -9.19 30.69
N ALA A 10 -0.20 -9.90 29.57
CA ALA A 10 0.77 -10.94 29.22
C ALA A 10 2.19 -10.38 29.12
N ILE A 11 2.37 -9.19 28.54
CA ILE A 11 3.67 -8.54 28.48
C ILE A 11 4.08 -8.00 29.87
N GLU A 12 3.15 -7.45 30.66
CA GLU A 12 3.44 -6.97 32.02
C GLU A 12 3.99 -8.08 32.94
N ARG A 13 3.58 -9.34 32.74
CA ARG A 13 4.13 -10.50 33.49
C ARG A 13 5.64 -10.70 33.31
N TYR A 14 6.24 -10.13 32.27
CA TYR A 14 7.70 -10.10 32.11
C TYR A 14 8.39 -8.96 32.89
N GLY A 15 7.65 -8.18 33.68
CA GLY A 15 8.17 -7.06 34.47
C GLY A 15 8.17 -5.71 33.73
N TYR A 16 7.45 -5.60 32.62
CA TYR A 16 7.22 -4.33 31.93
C TYR A 16 6.09 -3.55 32.60
N THR A 17 6.18 -2.22 32.62
CA THR A 17 5.06 -1.36 33.00
C THR A 17 3.98 -1.38 31.91
N ARG A 18 2.73 -1.01 32.23
CA ARG A 18 1.64 -0.91 31.26
C ARG A 18 2.02 -0.13 30.00
N THR A 19 2.71 1.00 30.15
CA THR A 19 3.18 1.84 29.02
C THR A 19 4.22 1.12 28.19
N GLU A 20 5.21 0.48 28.82
CA GLU A 20 6.21 -0.34 28.12
C GLU A 20 5.55 -1.52 27.38
N ALA A 21 4.58 -2.18 28.01
CA ALA A 21 3.84 -3.31 27.44
C ALA A 21 3.05 -2.91 26.20
N ARG A 22 2.29 -1.80 26.26
CA ARG A 22 1.57 -1.24 25.11
C ARG A 22 2.51 -0.88 23.97
N PHE A 23 3.63 -0.23 24.27
CA PHE A 23 4.64 0.10 23.26
C PHE A 23 5.20 -1.16 22.60
N LEU A 24 5.65 -2.14 23.39
CA LEU A 24 6.24 -3.37 22.87
C LEU A 24 5.24 -4.21 22.08
N TYR A 25 3.95 -4.17 22.42
CA TYR A 25 2.88 -4.76 21.62
C TYR A 25 2.82 -4.14 20.22
N LEU A 26 2.80 -2.81 20.12
CA LEU A 26 2.78 -2.11 18.83
C LEU A 26 4.05 -2.38 18.03
N VAL A 27 5.21 -2.42 18.69
CA VAL A 27 6.48 -2.84 18.07
C VAL A 27 6.36 -4.25 17.51
N ALA A 28 5.96 -5.25 18.30
CA ALA A 28 5.85 -6.63 17.86
C ALA A 28 4.92 -6.77 16.65
N THR A 29 3.82 -6.03 16.68
CA THR A 29 2.74 -6.14 15.69
C THR A 29 3.08 -5.48 14.35
N HIS A 30 3.63 -4.27 14.36
CA HIS A 30 3.74 -3.48 13.12
C HIS A 30 5.16 -3.36 12.56
N SER A 31 6.18 -3.55 13.39
CA SER A 31 7.56 -3.22 13.00
C SER A 31 8.57 -4.33 13.29
N GLY A 32 8.60 -4.85 14.51
CA GLY A 32 9.68 -5.67 15.05
C GLY A 32 10.96 -4.89 15.32
N TYR A 33 11.01 -3.61 14.97
CA TYR A 33 12.15 -2.71 15.15
C TYR A 33 11.70 -1.41 15.81
N PHE A 34 12.56 -0.82 16.64
CA PHE A 34 12.27 0.46 17.26
C PHE A 34 13.54 1.19 17.69
N THR A 35 13.41 2.48 17.98
CA THR A 35 14.43 3.30 18.63
C THR A 35 14.00 3.72 20.04
N GLN A 36 14.95 4.13 20.88
CA GLN A 36 14.61 4.74 22.18
C GLN A 36 13.76 6.01 22.02
N GLN A 37 14.02 6.80 20.98
CA GLN A 37 13.29 8.03 20.71
C GLN A 37 11.79 7.76 20.50
N GLN A 38 11.45 6.76 19.70
CA GLN A 38 10.05 6.35 19.50
C GLN A 38 9.34 5.95 20.79
N PHE A 39 10.05 5.29 21.72
CA PHE A 39 9.47 4.99 23.03
C PHE A 39 9.26 6.25 23.88
N PHE A 40 10.22 7.19 23.88
CA PHE A 40 10.07 8.46 24.59
C PHE A 40 8.86 9.25 24.11
N ASP A 41 8.72 9.36 22.78
CA ASP A 41 7.62 10.08 22.16
C ASP A 41 6.28 9.41 22.49
N PHE A 42 6.21 8.07 22.43
CA PHE A 42 5.01 7.33 22.82
C PHE A 42 4.65 7.46 24.30
N ALA A 43 5.66 7.41 25.19
CA ALA A 43 5.44 7.43 26.63
C ALA A 43 5.15 8.85 27.18
N GLY A 44 5.34 9.91 26.37
CA GLY A 44 5.22 11.30 26.82
C GLY A 44 6.27 11.69 27.87
N VAL A 45 7.40 10.98 27.92
CA VAL A 45 8.44 11.21 28.92
C VAL A 45 9.59 12.00 28.30
N ASN A 46 9.96 13.14 28.91
CA ASN A 46 11.11 13.94 28.50
C ASN A 46 12.41 13.11 28.52
N ARG A 47 13.31 13.41 27.57
CA ARG A 47 14.63 12.76 27.43
C ARG A 47 15.39 12.77 28.77
N GLY A 48 15.41 11.61 29.44
CA GLY A 48 15.94 11.42 30.80
C GLY A 48 15.83 9.94 31.24
N GLY A 49 16.41 9.60 32.39
CA GLY A 49 16.80 8.22 32.80
C GLY A 49 15.78 7.07 32.68
N MET A 50 14.50 7.34 32.45
CA MET A 50 13.43 6.34 32.31
C MET A 50 13.51 5.48 31.04
N GLY A 51 13.87 6.03 29.87
CA GLY A 51 13.90 5.22 28.63
C GLY A 51 15.11 4.30 28.49
N THR A 52 16.20 4.59 29.21
CA THR A 52 17.30 3.63 29.32
C THR A 52 16.88 2.37 30.08
N ARG A 53 15.83 2.44 30.92
CA ARG A 53 15.33 1.29 31.68
C ARG A 53 14.64 0.29 30.77
N LEU A 54 13.79 0.72 29.83
CA LEU A 54 13.11 -0.19 28.90
C LEU A 54 14.12 -1.03 28.11
N THR A 55 15.06 -0.39 27.41
CA THR A 55 16.00 -1.14 26.56
C THR A 55 16.96 -1.99 27.38
N ARG A 56 17.41 -1.51 28.55
CA ARG A 56 18.26 -2.31 29.45
C ARG A 56 17.52 -3.54 29.95
N LYS A 57 16.28 -3.36 30.44
CA LYS A 57 15.39 -4.43 30.90
C LYS A 57 15.14 -5.45 29.78
N ALA A 58 14.76 -4.98 28.59
CA ALA A 58 14.47 -5.85 27.47
C ALA A 58 15.69 -6.60 26.92
N LEU A 59 16.89 -5.99 27.00
CA LEU A 59 18.15 -6.68 26.71
C LEU A 59 18.46 -7.76 27.77
N GLN A 60 18.28 -7.44 29.06
CA GLN A 60 18.49 -8.39 30.16
C GLN A 60 17.55 -9.59 30.10
N HIS A 61 16.29 -9.40 29.73
CA HIS A 61 15.34 -10.50 29.48
C HIS A 61 15.59 -11.25 28.16
N GLY A 62 16.53 -10.78 27.32
CA GLY A 62 16.77 -11.38 26.01
C GLY A 62 15.63 -11.20 25.01
N HIS A 63 14.73 -10.24 25.24
CA HIS A 63 13.57 -9.98 24.35
C HIS A 63 13.99 -9.24 23.08
N ILE A 64 14.93 -8.31 23.24
CA ILE A 64 15.45 -7.49 22.15
C ILE A 64 16.94 -7.73 21.95
N ARG A 65 17.43 -7.35 20.77
CA ARG A 65 18.87 -7.24 20.46
C ARG A 65 19.16 -5.93 19.76
N THR A 66 20.39 -5.45 19.87
CA THR A 66 20.87 -4.33 19.08
C THR A 66 21.00 -4.76 17.62
N ALA A 67 20.26 -4.10 16.72
CA ALA A 67 20.27 -4.38 15.29
C ALA A 67 21.26 -3.47 14.55
N ARG A 68 21.22 -2.16 14.85
CA ARG A 68 22.12 -1.15 14.27
C ARG A 68 22.48 -0.11 15.32
N HIS A 69 23.62 0.53 15.10
CA HIS A 69 24.08 1.68 15.86
C HIS A 69 24.70 2.67 14.88
N ALA A 70 24.12 3.87 14.79
CA ALA A 70 24.59 4.92 13.90
C ALA A 70 24.22 6.29 14.46
N ARG A 71 25.14 7.27 14.37
CA ARG A 71 24.93 8.66 14.80
C ARG A 71 24.23 8.78 16.17
N HIS A 72 24.78 8.11 17.19
CA HIS A 72 24.24 8.06 18.57
C HIS A 72 22.82 7.49 18.71
N THR A 73 22.25 6.90 17.66
CA THR A 73 20.95 6.23 17.68
C THR A 73 21.15 4.72 17.66
N MET A 74 20.53 4.04 18.62
CA MET A 74 20.44 2.57 18.65
C MET A 74 19.10 2.13 18.09
N VAL A 75 19.16 1.22 17.11
CA VAL A 75 17.99 0.51 16.60
C VAL A 75 17.96 -0.88 17.22
N TYR A 76 16.85 -1.21 17.86
CA TYR A 76 16.62 -2.50 18.50
C TYR A 76 15.68 -3.34 17.66
N ASN A 77 15.86 -4.66 17.72
CA ASN A 77 14.96 -5.64 17.12
C ASN A 77 14.36 -6.50 18.22
N LEU A 78 13.03 -6.51 18.31
CA LEU A 78 12.25 -7.37 19.20
C LEU A 78 12.11 -8.74 18.53
N PHE A 79 12.89 -9.72 19.01
CA PHE A 79 13.13 -10.96 18.28
C PHE A 79 12.75 -12.24 19.02
N ALA A 80 12.58 -12.18 20.35
CA ALA A 80 12.28 -13.34 21.16
C ALA A 80 10.95 -13.98 20.78
N ARG A 81 10.96 -15.26 20.40
CA ARG A 81 9.76 -15.96 19.93
C ARG A 81 8.67 -16.04 21.01
N HIS A 82 9.04 -16.37 22.24
CA HIS A 82 8.11 -16.49 23.37
C HIS A 82 7.38 -15.17 23.66
N PHE A 83 8.00 -14.03 23.38
CA PHE A 83 7.32 -12.74 23.47
C PHE A 83 6.14 -12.65 22.49
N TYR A 84 6.33 -13.07 21.24
CA TYR A 84 5.26 -13.07 20.25
C TYR A 84 4.19 -14.13 20.54
N GLU A 85 4.59 -15.28 21.08
CA GLU A 85 3.65 -16.32 21.53
C GLU A 85 2.74 -15.81 22.65
N SER A 86 3.26 -15.01 23.58
CA SER A 86 2.48 -14.44 24.69
C SER A 86 1.36 -13.48 24.25
N ILE A 87 1.41 -12.99 23.01
CA ILE A 87 0.40 -12.10 22.41
C ILE A 87 -0.26 -12.72 21.18
N GLU A 88 -0.19 -14.05 21.06
CA GLU A 88 -0.83 -14.83 19.99
C GLU A 88 -0.43 -14.42 18.56
N LYS A 89 0.80 -13.91 18.42
CA LYS A 89 1.35 -13.39 17.14
C LYS A 89 2.68 -14.04 16.76
N ASP A 90 2.90 -15.29 17.17
CA ASP A 90 4.14 -16.04 16.90
C ASP A 90 4.40 -16.27 15.40
N ASN A 91 3.33 -16.25 14.59
CA ASN A 91 3.36 -16.29 13.13
C ASN A 91 3.97 -15.01 12.50
N LEU A 92 4.01 -13.89 13.21
CA LEU A 92 4.57 -12.64 12.71
C LEU A 92 6.08 -12.75 12.51
N ARG A 93 6.50 -12.56 11.26
CA ARG A 93 7.92 -12.56 10.89
C ARG A 93 8.68 -11.27 11.27
N ASN A 94 8.07 -10.35 12.02
CA ASN A 94 8.68 -9.08 12.46
C ASN A 94 9.92 -9.31 13.33
N ARG A 95 10.03 -10.48 13.97
CA ARG A 95 11.22 -10.92 14.73
C ARG A 95 12.48 -11.21 13.90
N ARG A 96 12.36 -11.35 12.57
CA ARG A 96 13.48 -11.76 11.71
C ARG A 96 14.42 -10.60 11.42
N ARG A 97 15.69 -10.92 11.09
CA ARG A 97 16.65 -9.90 10.62
C ARG A 97 16.24 -9.40 9.23
N LEU A 98 16.28 -8.09 9.05
CA LEU A 98 15.97 -7.40 7.81
C LEU A 98 17.18 -6.59 7.31
N SER A 99 17.13 -6.19 6.03
CA SER A 99 18.06 -5.22 5.43
C SER A 99 17.80 -3.82 5.97
N ASP A 100 18.74 -2.90 5.81
CA ASP A 100 18.64 -1.53 6.33
C ASP A 100 17.48 -0.76 5.72
N GLU A 101 17.22 -0.95 4.43
CA GLU A 101 16.05 -0.38 3.74
C GLU A 101 14.73 -0.86 4.37
N LEU A 102 14.60 -2.16 4.62
CA LEU A 102 13.41 -2.71 5.25
C LEU A 102 13.29 -2.27 6.72
N ILE A 103 14.41 -2.15 7.46
CA ILE A 103 14.41 -1.60 8.82
C ILE A 103 13.89 -0.16 8.80
N ARG A 104 14.35 0.67 7.85
CA ARG A 104 13.85 2.04 7.69
C ARG A 104 12.35 2.06 7.49
N THR A 105 11.81 1.29 6.55
CA THR A 105 10.37 1.21 6.32
C THR A 105 9.62 0.76 7.58
N ARG A 106 10.16 -0.19 8.35
CA ARG A 106 9.55 -0.66 9.61
C ARG A 106 9.49 0.43 10.68
N LEU A 107 10.54 1.25 10.80
CA LEU A 107 10.56 2.37 11.73
C LEU A 107 9.55 3.46 11.33
N LEU A 108 9.44 3.77 10.03
CA LEU A 108 8.42 4.70 9.50
C LEU A 108 6.98 4.20 9.73
N ILE A 109 6.75 2.90 9.55
CA ILE A 109 5.47 2.26 9.89
C ILE A 109 5.16 2.40 11.38
N LEU A 110 6.16 2.18 12.23
CA LEU A 110 5.98 2.31 13.68
C LEU A 110 5.63 3.75 14.05
N ASP A 111 6.31 4.76 13.50
CA ASP A 111 5.96 6.17 13.74
C ASP A 111 4.51 6.49 13.38
N PHE A 112 4.04 5.98 12.23
CA PHE A 112 2.65 6.17 11.82
C PHE A 112 1.66 5.59 12.83
N VAL A 113 1.92 4.38 13.32
CA VAL A 113 1.04 3.66 14.25
C VAL A 113 1.10 4.26 15.65
N LEU A 114 2.29 4.64 16.14
CA LEU A 114 2.44 5.28 17.45
C LEU A 114 1.72 6.62 17.54
N ALA A 115 1.60 7.35 16.42
CA ALA A 115 0.81 8.58 16.35
C ALA A 115 -0.71 8.34 16.37
N ARG A 116 -1.16 7.10 16.12
CA ARG A 116 -2.58 6.73 16.00
C ARG A 116 -2.88 5.36 16.61
N PRO A 117 -2.54 5.12 17.89
CA PRO A 117 -2.66 3.80 18.49
C PRO A 117 -4.11 3.31 18.60
N ASP A 118 -5.08 4.23 18.50
CA ASP A 118 -6.50 3.94 18.72
C ASP A 118 -7.26 3.56 17.42
N HIS A 119 -6.59 3.42 16.27
CA HIS A 119 -7.23 2.91 15.05
C HIS A 119 -7.35 1.38 15.03
N ASP A 120 -8.45 0.86 14.47
CA ASP A 120 -8.67 -0.58 14.34
C ASP A 120 -7.87 -1.16 13.16
N TYR A 121 -6.58 -1.42 13.40
CA TYR A 121 -5.69 -2.05 12.45
C TYR A 121 -6.03 -3.52 12.19
N LEU A 122 -5.86 -3.93 10.92
CA LEU A 122 -5.74 -5.31 10.51
C LEU A 122 -4.27 -5.71 10.64
N GLU A 123 -3.92 -6.27 11.79
CA GLU A 123 -2.58 -6.44 12.32
C GLU A 123 -1.82 -7.60 11.67
N THR A 124 -2.54 -8.67 11.33
CA THR A 124 -1.98 -9.90 10.76
C THR A 124 -2.37 -10.10 9.29
N GLU A 125 -1.61 -10.95 8.59
CA GLU A 125 -1.99 -11.40 7.23
C GLU A 125 -3.37 -12.05 7.25
N GLN A 126 -3.64 -12.87 8.27
CA GLN A 126 -4.90 -13.56 8.48
C GLN A 126 -6.07 -12.60 8.69
N GLU A 127 -5.91 -11.56 9.51
CA GLU A 127 -6.96 -10.54 9.69
C GLU A 127 -7.26 -9.78 8.40
N LYS A 128 -6.24 -9.42 7.63
CA LYS A 128 -6.42 -8.77 6.32
C LYS A 128 -7.18 -9.68 5.36
N VAL A 129 -6.77 -10.95 5.27
CA VAL A 129 -7.46 -11.95 4.43
C VAL A 129 -8.90 -12.13 4.91
N ARG A 130 -9.14 -12.36 6.20
CA ARG A 130 -10.49 -12.51 6.76
C ARG A 130 -11.38 -11.31 6.46
N TYR A 131 -10.85 -10.09 6.62
CA TYR A 131 -11.63 -8.89 6.33
C TYR A 131 -12.00 -8.79 4.83
N PHE A 132 -11.01 -8.86 3.93
CA PHE A 132 -11.30 -8.66 2.51
C PHE A 132 -11.96 -9.87 1.83
N HIS A 133 -11.54 -11.08 2.15
CA HIS A 133 -12.05 -12.30 1.53
C HIS A 133 -13.33 -12.81 2.19
N GLU A 134 -13.35 -12.94 3.51
CA GLU A 134 -14.48 -13.57 4.21
C GLU A 134 -15.57 -12.55 4.56
N THR A 135 -15.21 -11.31 4.96
CA THR A 135 -16.20 -10.30 5.38
C THR A 135 -16.76 -9.50 4.20
N LEU A 136 -15.92 -9.14 3.22
CA LEU A 136 -16.34 -8.41 2.01
C LEU A 136 -16.59 -9.32 0.79
N ASP A 137 -16.49 -10.64 0.95
CA ASP A 137 -16.74 -11.64 -0.09
C ASP A 137 -15.93 -11.42 -1.39
N LEU A 138 -14.68 -10.95 -1.26
CA LEU A 138 -13.81 -10.74 -2.42
C LEU A 138 -13.00 -12.00 -2.75
N PRO A 139 -12.85 -12.40 -4.02
CA PRO A 139 -11.99 -13.52 -4.40
C PRO A 139 -10.53 -13.32 -3.95
N LEU A 140 -9.90 -14.38 -3.41
CA LEU A 140 -8.49 -14.38 -2.99
C LEU A 140 -7.53 -13.91 -4.10
N ALA A 141 -7.85 -14.19 -5.36
CA ALA A 141 -7.05 -13.79 -6.52
C ALA A 141 -6.92 -12.26 -6.68
N LEU A 142 -7.84 -11.47 -6.09
CA LEU A 142 -7.79 -10.01 -6.11
C LEU A 142 -6.86 -9.45 -5.02
N LEU A 143 -6.54 -10.24 -3.99
CA LEU A 143 -5.71 -9.77 -2.89
C LEU A 143 -4.23 -9.67 -3.32
N PRO A 144 -3.51 -8.62 -2.89
CA PRO A 144 -2.10 -8.45 -3.22
C PRO A 144 -1.28 -9.57 -2.59
N HIS A 145 -0.56 -10.33 -3.42
CA HIS A 145 0.19 -11.50 -2.97
C HIS A 145 1.54 -11.64 -3.64
N ARG A 146 2.40 -12.49 -3.05
CA ARG A 146 3.62 -12.99 -3.69
C ARG A 146 3.73 -14.50 -3.50
N THR A 147 4.22 -15.16 -4.53
CA THR A 147 4.49 -16.60 -4.53
C THR A 147 5.98 -16.84 -4.28
N TYR A 148 6.28 -17.64 -3.26
CA TYR A 148 7.63 -18.03 -2.89
C TYR A 148 7.86 -19.50 -3.25
N LYS A 149 8.92 -19.78 -3.99
CA LYS A 149 9.34 -21.15 -4.30
C LYS A 149 10.17 -21.69 -3.15
N GLY A 150 9.81 -22.86 -2.64
CA GLY A 150 10.59 -23.56 -1.62
C GLY A 150 11.97 -23.93 -2.17
N ALA A 151 13.04 -23.64 -1.43
CA ALA A 151 14.41 -23.96 -1.86
C ALA A 151 14.66 -25.49 -1.97
N LYS A 152 13.83 -26.32 -1.32
CA LYS A 152 13.98 -27.79 -1.25
C LYS A 152 12.71 -28.55 -1.59
N SER A 153 11.59 -27.87 -1.83
CA SER A 153 10.32 -28.49 -2.16
C SER A 153 9.76 -27.85 -3.43
N ARG A 154 9.10 -28.65 -4.27
CA ARG A 154 8.28 -28.14 -5.39
C ARG A 154 7.02 -27.39 -4.91
N SER A 155 6.84 -27.23 -3.59
CA SER A 155 5.70 -26.51 -3.03
C SER A 155 5.91 -25.01 -3.16
N GLU A 156 4.99 -24.34 -3.82
CA GLU A 156 4.89 -22.89 -3.83
C GLU A 156 4.09 -22.44 -2.60
N THR A 157 4.56 -21.38 -1.94
CA THR A 157 3.82 -20.75 -0.82
C THR A 157 3.40 -19.36 -1.23
N GLN A 158 2.09 -19.13 -1.29
CA GLN A 158 1.52 -17.82 -1.51
C GLN A 158 1.40 -17.09 -0.17
N ARG A 159 1.74 -15.80 -0.16
CA ARG A 159 1.58 -14.90 0.98
C ARG A 159 0.90 -13.63 0.54
N TYR A 160 -0.04 -13.15 1.35
CA TYR A 160 -0.80 -11.94 1.08
C TYR A 160 -0.22 -10.74 1.85
N PHE A 161 -0.41 -9.52 1.33
CA PHE A 161 -0.03 -8.26 1.98
C PHE A 161 1.43 -8.22 2.50
N VAL A 162 2.37 -8.70 1.69
CA VAL A 162 3.77 -8.95 2.09
C VAL A 162 4.57 -7.68 2.42
N ASP A 163 4.14 -6.52 1.93
CA ASP A 163 4.71 -5.21 2.28
C ASP A 163 4.49 -4.89 3.78
N ARG A 164 3.38 -5.37 4.33
CA ARG A 164 2.91 -5.14 5.71
C ARG A 164 2.79 -3.68 6.07
N PHE A 165 2.39 -2.83 5.14
CA PHE A 165 1.93 -1.51 5.52
C PHE A 165 0.64 -1.60 6.35
N PRO A 166 0.37 -0.62 7.23
CA PRO A 166 -0.85 -0.58 8.00
C PRO A 166 -2.09 -0.53 7.10
N ILE A 167 -3.09 -1.31 7.47
CA ILE A 167 -4.46 -1.15 6.99
C ILE A 167 -5.32 -1.05 8.24
N PHE A 168 -6.20 -0.07 8.31
CA PHE A 168 -7.11 0.10 9.44
C PHE A 168 -8.50 0.48 8.98
N LEU A 169 -9.48 0.21 9.83
CA LEU A 169 -10.87 0.54 9.59
C LEU A 169 -11.19 1.89 10.23
N GLY A 170 -11.92 2.74 9.52
CA GLY A 170 -12.51 3.94 10.10
C GLY A 170 -13.50 3.61 11.22
N ARG A 171 -13.90 4.61 12.01
CA ARG A 171 -14.91 4.39 13.05
C ARG A 171 -16.29 4.45 12.41
N GLN A 172 -17.11 3.41 12.62
CA GLN A 172 -18.50 3.43 12.18
C GLN A 172 -19.28 4.43 13.03
N GLU A 173 -19.81 5.48 12.42
CA GLU A 173 -20.85 6.28 13.06
C GLU A 173 -22.20 5.62 12.79
N GLN A 174 -23.08 5.58 13.80
CA GLN A 174 -24.38 4.91 13.66
C GLN A 174 -25.18 5.55 12.52
N GLY A 175 -25.47 4.78 11.47
CA GLY A 175 -26.26 5.22 10.31
C GLY A 175 -25.47 5.68 9.08
N SER A 176 -24.13 5.54 9.05
CA SER A 176 -23.30 5.92 7.89
C SER A 176 -23.04 4.77 6.90
N ASP A 177 -22.57 5.13 5.69
CA ASP A 177 -21.98 4.24 4.68
C ASP A 177 -21.02 3.20 5.31
N PRO A 178 -20.82 2.01 4.67
CA PRO A 178 -19.88 1.01 5.15
C PRO A 178 -18.48 1.60 5.37
N ILE A 179 -17.84 1.19 6.46
CA ILE A 179 -16.54 1.70 6.89
C ILE A 179 -15.51 1.55 5.76
N ALA A 180 -15.05 2.67 5.21
CA ALA A 180 -14.00 2.67 4.21
C ALA A 180 -12.66 2.23 4.84
N PRO A 181 -12.03 1.15 4.37
CA PRO A 181 -10.69 0.77 4.83
C PRO A 181 -9.65 1.80 4.39
N ALA A 182 -8.74 2.14 5.30
CA ALA A 182 -7.62 3.02 5.04
C ALA A 182 -6.35 2.20 4.77
N PHE A 183 -5.74 2.44 3.62
CA PHE A 183 -4.49 1.84 3.17
C PHE A 183 -3.36 2.85 3.34
N VAL A 184 -2.34 2.48 4.11
CA VAL A 184 -1.19 3.36 4.33
C VAL A 184 -0.04 2.93 3.43
N TYR A 185 0.66 3.90 2.85
CA TYR A 185 1.95 3.67 2.21
C TYR A 185 3.01 4.52 2.92
N CYS A 186 3.98 3.88 3.58
CA CYS A 186 5.08 4.56 4.24
C CYS A 186 6.28 4.65 3.29
N ASP A 187 6.50 5.84 2.73
CA ASP A 187 7.56 6.09 1.76
C ASP A 187 8.89 6.43 2.44
N SER A 188 9.90 5.57 2.21
CA SER A 188 11.26 5.82 2.64
C SER A 188 11.98 6.81 1.71
N ALA A 189 11.81 8.12 1.99
CA ALA A 189 12.63 9.31 1.69
C ALA A 189 13.30 9.51 0.30
N GLY A 190 13.34 8.55 -0.61
CA GLY A 190 13.93 8.70 -1.93
C GLY A 190 13.13 9.68 -2.80
N ASN A 191 13.76 10.31 -3.79
CA ASN A 191 13.06 11.28 -4.66
C ASN A 191 12.09 10.62 -5.67
N SER A 192 12.07 9.29 -5.74
CA SER A 192 11.24 8.54 -6.67
C SER A 192 9.83 8.28 -6.10
N LEU A 193 8.83 8.31 -6.98
CA LEU A 193 7.46 7.86 -6.70
C LEU A 193 7.22 6.41 -7.16
N LEU A 194 8.22 5.76 -7.76
CA LEU A 194 8.07 4.43 -8.37
C LEU A 194 7.59 3.38 -7.36
N GLY A 195 8.09 3.41 -6.13
CA GLY A 195 7.65 2.47 -5.10
C GLY A 195 6.15 2.61 -4.77
N PHE A 196 5.64 3.84 -4.76
CA PHE A 196 4.22 4.10 -4.54
C PHE A 196 3.37 3.69 -5.76
N ILE A 197 3.86 3.95 -6.96
CA ILE A 197 3.20 3.52 -8.21
C ILE A 197 3.09 2.00 -8.23
N SER A 198 4.19 1.27 -8.00
CA SER A 198 4.18 -0.20 -7.97
C SER A 198 3.29 -0.76 -6.85
N TYR A 199 3.21 -0.06 -5.71
CA TYR A 199 2.26 -0.40 -4.64
C TYR A 199 0.81 -0.29 -5.14
N LEU A 200 0.43 0.84 -5.74
CA LEU A 200 -0.91 1.04 -6.27
C LEU A 200 -1.26 0.05 -7.39
N GLU A 201 -0.33 -0.26 -8.29
CA GLU A 201 -0.52 -1.27 -9.34
C GLU A 201 -0.76 -2.66 -8.75
N THR A 202 0.01 -3.03 -7.71
CA THR A 202 -0.14 -4.32 -7.02
C THR A 202 -1.49 -4.42 -6.29
N TYR A 203 -1.96 -3.32 -5.70
CA TYR A 203 -3.21 -3.26 -4.95
C TYR A 203 -4.43 -2.96 -5.83
N GLN A 204 -4.25 -2.56 -7.09
CA GLN A 204 -5.33 -2.13 -7.98
C GLN A 204 -6.49 -3.14 -8.11
N PRO A 205 -6.26 -4.47 -8.22
CA PRO A 205 -7.35 -5.44 -8.32
C PRO A 205 -8.26 -5.43 -7.08
N LEU A 206 -7.67 -5.34 -5.88
CA LEU A 206 -8.41 -5.20 -4.63
C LEU A 206 -9.09 -3.84 -4.54
N LEU A 207 -8.32 -2.76 -4.74
CA LEU A 207 -8.81 -1.40 -4.52
C LEU A 207 -10.00 -1.09 -5.40
N ARG A 208 -10.02 -1.51 -6.68
CA ARG A 208 -11.13 -1.27 -7.61
C ARG A 208 -12.44 -1.97 -7.26
N CYS A 209 -12.40 -2.99 -6.40
CA CYS A 209 -13.61 -3.69 -5.95
C CYS A 209 -14.24 -3.07 -4.70
N LEU A 210 -13.58 -2.08 -4.07
CA LEU A 210 -14.10 -1.43 -2.87
C LEU A 210 -15.04 -0.27 -3.24
N PRO A 211 -16.22 -0.12 -2.61
CA PRO A 211 -17.10 1.02 -2.87
C PRO A 211 -16.49 2.34 -2.38
N ALA A 212 -15.66 2.28 -1.33
CA ALA A 212 -14.89 3.41 -0.84
C ALA A 212 -13.60 2.92 -0.19
N PHE A 213 -12.55 3.73 -0.24
CA PHE A 213 -11.33 3.51 0.52
C PHE A 213 -10.57 4.82 0.75
N GLU A 214 -9.71 4.82 1.76
CA GLU A 214 -8.77 5.91 2.02
C GLU A 214 -7.36 5.47 1.64
N MET A 215 -6.63 6.34 0.94
CA MET A 215 -5.21 6.18 0.64
C MET A 215 -4.41 7.19 1.45
N VAL A 216 -3.58 6.71 2.38
CA VAL A 216 -2.73 7.54 3.21
C VAL A 216 -1.29 7.43 2.74
N TYR A 217 -0.74 8.51 2.19
CA TYR A 217 0.67 8.61 1.84
C TYR A 217 1.45 9.21 3.01
N ALA A 218 2.24 8.39 3.71
CA ALA A 218 3.05 8.78 4.86
C ALA A 218 4.52 8.88 4.47
N ALA A 219 5.17 10.02 4.73
CA ALA A 219 6.59 10.20 4.41
C ALA A 219 7.25 11.20 5.37
N PRO A 220 8.58 11.13 5.56
CA PRO A 220 9.31 12.06 6.44
C PRO A 220 9.48 13.47 5.84
N ASN A 221 9.05 13.68 4.59
CA ASN A 221 9.02 15.00 3.97
C ASN A 221 7.84 15.14 3.00
N ALA A 222 7.35 16.37 2.86
CA ALA A 222 6.15 16.68 2.08
C ALA A 222 6.40 16.81 0.56
N ARG A 223 7.64 16.66 0.08
CA ARG A 223 8.03 16.99 -1.32
C ARG A 223 7.24 16.21 -2.37
N LYS A 224 6.77 15.01 -2.03
CA LYS A 224 6.06 14.10 -2.95
C LYS A 224 4.54 14.11 -2.78
N PHE A 225 4.01 14.79 -1.76
CA PHE A 225 2.59 14.73 -1.40
C PHE A 225 1.67 15.11 -2.56
N HIS A 226 1.87 16.28 -3.17
CA HIS A 226 1.08 16.72 -4.31
C HIS A 226 1.18 15.77 -5.52
N ARG A 227 2.38 15.20 -5.78
CA ARG A 227 2.57 14.26 -6.89
C ARG A 227 1.90 12.91 -6.64
N ALA A 228 1.94 12.43 -5.39
CA ALA A 228 1.27 11.21 -4.97
C ALA A 228 -0.26 11.38 -5.07
N GLU A 229 -0.79 12.50 -4.58
CA GLU A 229 -2.21 12.85 -4.67
C GLU A 229 -2.67 12.95 -6.12
N ALA A 230 -1.99 13.73 -6.95
CA ALA A 230 -2.35 13.89 -8.36
C ALA A 230 -2.34 12.54 -9.11
N PHE A 231 -1.39 11.65 -8.79
CA PHE A 231 -1.34 10.31 -9.37
C PHE A 231 -2.52 9.45 -8.91
N SER A 232 -2.77 9.36 -7.60
CA SER A 232 -3.88 8.59 -7.04
C SER A 232 -5.24 9.08 -7.54
N THR A 233 -5.47 10.39 -7.52
CA THR A 233 -6.70 11.02 -8.01
C THR A 233 -6.91 10.71 -9.48
N ARG A 234 -5.87 10.75 -10.32
CA ARG A 234 -5.99 10.37 -11.72
C ARG A 234 -6.26 8.87 -11.91
N GLN A 235 -5.62 8.01 -11.13
CA GLN A 235 -5.71 6.55 -11.26
C GLN A 235 -7.09 6.01 -10.89
N TYR A 236 -7.73 6.62 -9.89
CA TYR A 236 -9.05 6.25 -9.36
C TYR A 236 -10.12 7.29 -9.67
N ALA A 237 -9.85 8.24 -10.58
CA ALA A 237 -10.87 9.15 -11.08
C ALA A 237 -11.96 8.32 -11.77
N PRO A 238 -13.24 8.66 -11.55
CA PRO A 238 -14.29 8.12 -12.40
C PRO A 238 -13.97 8.48 -13.86
N PRO A 239 -14.30 7.62 -14.83
CA PRO A 239 -14.23 8.01 -16.23
C PRO A 239 -15.06 9.29 -16.41
N PRO A 240 -14.60 10.23 -17.26
CA PRO A 240 -15.37 11.43 -17.51
C PRO A 240 -16.77 11.04 -18.00
N PRO A 241 -17.83 11.72 -17.53
CA PRO A 241 -19.17 11.44 -18.02
C PRO A 241 -19.19 11.58 -19.53
N VAL A 242 -19.90 10.68 -20.21
CA VAL A 242 -20.11 10.79 -21.64
C VAL A 242 -20.93 12.05 -21.90
N ASP A 243 -20.46 12.88 -22.84
CA ASP A 243 -21.22 14.02 -23.35
C ASP A 243 -22.46 13.51 -24.09
N THR A 244 -23.59 13.53 -23.38
CA THR A 244 -24.86 12.98 -23.86
C THR A 244 -25.49 13.84 -24.95
N GLN A 245 -25.19 15.14 -24.99
CA GLN A 245 -25.62 16.00 -26.08
C GLN A 245 -24.91 15.61 -27.39
N ARG A 246 -23.59 15.40 -27.33
CA ARG A 246 -22.82 14.90 -28.47
C ARG A 246 -23.23 13.48 -28.85
N LEU A 247 -23.53 12.62 -27.88
CA LEU A 247 -24.01 11.25 -28.13
C LEU A 247 -25.38 11.25 -28.83
N CYS A 248 -26.34 12.05 -28.37
CA CYS A 248 -27.65 12.18 -29.03
C CYS A 248 -27.52 12.74 -30.45
N ARG A 249 -26.60 13.69 -30.68
CA ARG A 249 -26.28 14.18 -32.03
C ARG A 249 -25.71 13.07 -32.91
N TYR A 250 -24.81 12.25 -32.36
CA TYR A 250 -24.31 11.06 -33.06
C TYR A 250 -25.43 10.08 -33.39
N PHE A 251 -26.35 9.78 -32.46
CA PHE A 251 -27.51 8.91 -32.74
C PHE A 251 -28.38 9.44 -33.87
N THR A 252 -28.64 10.75 -33.91
CA THR A 252 -29.38 11.40 -35.00
C THR A 252 -28.68 11.18 -36.34
N VAL A 253 -27.35 11.40 -36.38
CA VAL A 253 -26.53 11.23 -37.58
C VAL A 253 -26.45 9.77 -38.01
N ARG A 254 -26.28 8.83 -37.07
CA ARG A 254 -26.26 7.38 -37.31
C ARG A 254 -27.60 6.90 -37.88
N GLN A 255 -28.72 7.39 -37.35
CA GLN A 255 -30.05 7.04 -37.85
C GLN A 255 -30.26 7.52 -39.29
N LEU A 256 -29.83 8.74 -39.62
CA LEU A 256 -29.88 9.26 -41.00
C LEU A 256 -29.03 8.42 -41.95
N TRP A 257 -27.85 8.00 -41.50
CA TRP A 257 -26.96 7.12 -42.27
C TRP A 257 -27.58 5.73 -42.50
N GLU A 258 -28.05 5.06 -41.45
CA GLU A 258 -28.69 3.74 -41.52
C GLU A 258 -30.00 3.77 -42.35
N SER A 259 -30.72 4.89 -42.32
CA SER A 259 -31.93 5.12 -43.14
C SER A 259 -31.63 5.54 -44.58
N HIS A 260 -30.37 5.49 -45.02
CA HIS A 260 -29.92 5.84 -46.37
C HIS A 260 -30.20 7.30 -46.80
N LYS A 261 -30.40 8.21 -45.83
CA LYS A 261 -30.66 9.64 -46.08
C LYS A 261 -29.38 10.45 -46.23
N TYR A 262 -28.48 9.98 -47.09
CA TYR A 262 -27.12 10.53 -47.23
C TYR A 262 -27.07 12.00 -47.67
N GLY A 263 -28.08 12.46 -48.44
CA GLY A 263 -28.19 13.84 -48.89
C GLY A 263 -28.43 14.86 -47.77
N SER A 264 -28.90 14.42 -46.60
CA SER A 264 -29.15 15.26 -45.42
C SER A 264 -27.92 15.41 -44.51
N LEU A 265 -26.82 14.71 -44.81
CA LEU A 265 -25.61 14.68 -43.99
C LEU A 265 -24.57 15.67 -44.49
N THR A 266 -24.19 16.61 -43.62
CA THR A 266 -23.07 17.52 -43.88
C THR A 266 -21.71 16.83 -43.74
N ARG A 267 -20.63 17.51 -44.15
CA ARG A 267 -19.27 17.03 -43.90
C ARG A 267 -18.99 16.83 -42.41
N ALA A 268 -19.43 17.77 -41.57
CA ALA A 268 -19.27 17.69 -40.13
C ALA A 268 -20.03 16.49 -39.53
N ASP A 269 -21.22 16.16 -40.06
CA ASP A 269 -21.97 14.97 -39.62
C ASP A 269 -21.23 13.68 -39.98
N ARG A 270 -20.61 13.59 -41.17
CA ARG A 270 -19.80 12.40 -41.55
C ARG A 270 -18.55 12.26 -40.68
N ASP A 271 -17.91 13.36 -40.32
CA ASP A 271 -16.78 13.35 -39.38
C ASP A 271 -17.22 12.93 -37.97
N LEU A 272 -18.38 13.40 -37.51
CA LEU A 272 -18.99 12.98 -36.24
C LEU A 272 -19.36 11.50 -36.23
N LEU A 273 -19.91 10.98 -37.34
CA LEU A 273 -20.23 9.55 -37.48
C LEU A 273 -18.95 8.70 -37.33
N ARG A 274 -17.88 9.08 -38.04
CA ARG A 274 -16.58 8.37 -37.97
C ARG A 274 -15.94 8.42 -36.58
N ASP A 275 -16.00 9.56 -35.88
CA ASP A 275 -15.52 9.67 -34.49
C ASP A 275 -16.40 8.86 -33.53
N GLY A 276 -17.72 8.95 -33.69
CA GLY A 276 -18.69 8.24 -32.87
C GLY A 276 -18.61 6.72 -33.01
N ASP A 277 -18.42 6.18 -34.22
CA ASP A 277 -18.25 4.75 -34.45
C ASP A 277 -16.99 4.17 -33.77
N LYS A 278 -15.98 5.01 -33.53
CA LYS A 278 -14.78 4.64 -32.76
C LYS A 278 -14.99 4.79 -31.26
N ARG A 279 -15.72 5.81 -30.83
CA ARG A 279 -15.83 6.23 -29.43
C ARG A 279 -16.96 5.54 -28.67
N TYR A 280 -18.10 5.30 -29.32
CA TYR A 280 -19.32 4.79 -28.71
C TYR A 280 -19.55 3.33 -29.08
N GLN A 281 -18.60 2.47 -28.71
CA GLN A 281 -18.63 1.04 -29.00
C GLN A 281 -19.10 0.22 -27.79
N GLY A 282 -19.85 -0.85 -28.06
CA GLY A 282 -20.23 -1.85 -27.08
C GLY A 282 -21.73 -1.87 -26.76
N HIS A 283 -22.13 -2.92 -26.05
CA HIS A 283 -23.53 -3.26 -25.82
C HIS A 283 -24.36 -2.13 -25.21
N LEU A 284 -23.79 -1.36 -24.28
CA LEU A 284 -24.46 -0.24 -23.63
C LEU A 284 -24.91 0.84 -24.62
N PHE A 285 -24.01 1.27 -25.52
CA PHE A 285 -24.32 2.32 -26.50
C PHE A 285 -25.31 1.82 -27.56
N ASP A 286 -25.15 0.58 -28.04
CA ASP A 286 -26.05 -0.01 -29.04
C ASP A 286 -27.45 -0.28 -28.48
N GLN A 287 -27.57 -0.67 -27.21
CA GLN A 287 -28.86 -0.82 -26.55
C GLN A 287 -29.52 0.54 -26.31
N THR A 288 -28.76 1.54 -25.86
CA THR A 288 -29.28 2.90 -25.64
C THR A 288 -29.71 3.55 -26.95
N TYR A 289 -28.99 3.33 -28.06
CA TYR A 289 -29.39 3.80 -29.39
C TYR A 289 -30.72 3.16 -29.84
N ARG A 290 -30.88 1.85 -29.65
CA ARG A 290 -32.13 1.15 -29.95
C ARG A 290 -33.30 1.67 -29.11
N ASP A 291 -33.08 1.87 -27.82
CA ASP A 291 -34.07 2.43 -26.91
C ASP A 291 -34.38 3.90 -27.27
N TRP A 292 -33.39 4.69 -27.67
CA TRP A 292 -33.58 6.06 -28.13
C TRP A 292 -34.48 6.12 -29.38
N ILE A 293 -34.28 5.22 -30.36
CA ILE A 293 -35.13 5.12 -31.54
C ILE A 293 -36.55 4.65 -31.20
N THR A 294 -36.67 3.61 -30.36
CA THR A 294 -37.95 2.90 -30.15
C THR A 294 -38.82 3.55 -29.07
N LYS A 295 -38.21 4.07 -28.01
CA LYS A 295 -38.89 4.68 -26.85
C LYS A 295 -38.89 6.21 -26.90
N GLY A 296 -38.13 6.81 -27.83
CA GLY A 296 -38.07 8.27 -27.96
C GLY A 296 -37.37 8.96 -26.78
N LEU A 297 -36.31 8.35 -26.25
CA LEU A 297 -35.63 8.85 -25.05
C LEU A 297 -35.13 10.29 -25.22
N THR A 298 -35.41 11.13 -24.23
CA THR A 298 -34.86 12.47 -24.11
C THR A 298 -33.37 12.44 -23.77
N PRO A 299 -32.59 13.51 -24.03
CA PRO A 299 -31.18 13.58 -23.63
C PRO A 299 -30.95 13.36 -22.13
N THR A 300 -31.90 13.74 -21.29
CA THR A 300 -31.87 13.52 -19.84
C THR A 300 -31.99 12.04 -19.48
N GLU A 301 -32.88 11.31 -20.14
CA GLU A 301 -33.05 9.87 -19.95
C GLU A 301 -31.87 9.08 -20.50
N VAL A 302 -31.35 9.48 -21.68
CA VAL A 302 -30.09 8.94 -22.23
C VAL A 302 -28.93 9.18 -21.25
N ASN A 303 -28.86 10.36 -20.63
CA ASN A 303 -27.85 10.65 -19.61
C ASN A 303 -27.98 9.73 -18.38
N ALA A 304 -29.19 9.49 -17.90
CA ALA A 304 -29.40 8.58 -16.77
C ALA A 304 -28.97 7.13 -17.08
N LEU A 305 -29.09 6.68 -18.33
CA LEU A 305 -28.71 5.34 -18.76
C LEU A 305 -27.19 5.19 -19.04
N ILE A 306 -26.58 6.21 -19.64
CA ILE A 306 -25.17 6.18 -20.08
C ILE A 306 -24.22 6.63 -18.97
N ASN A 307 -24.66 7.58 -18.15
CA ASN A 307 -23.94 8.04 -16.98
C ASN A 307 -24.75 7.65 -15.74
N PRO A 308 -24.97 6.34 -15.48
CA PRO A 308 -25.73 5.93 -14.32
C PRO A 308 -25.05 6.52 -13.09
N GLY A 309 -25.85 7.14 -12.21
CA GLY A 309 -25.37 7.75 -10.97
C GLY A 309 -24.82 6.74 -9.95
N SER A 310 -24.67 5.48 -10.35
CA SER A 310 -24.26 4.35 -9.51
C SER A 310 -22.92 4.63 -8.84
N GLU A 311 -22.99 4.64 -7.51
CA GLU A 311 -21.91 4.65 -6.51
C GLU A 311 -20.50 4.66 -7.11
N ARG A 312 -20.07 5.87 -7.48
CA ARG A 312 -18.67 6.11 -7.82
C ARG A 312 -17.83 5.64 -6.65
N GLN A 313 -16.86 4.78 -6.93
CA GLN A 313 -15.85 4.41 -5.96
C GLN A 313 -15.31 5.70 -5.29
N LYS A 314 -15.58 5.86 -3.99
CA LYS A 314 -15.15 7.05 -3.24
C LYS A 314 -13.74 6.80 -2.74
N MET A 315 -12.75 7.41 -3.40
CA MET A 315 -11.36 7.39 -2.93
C MET A 315 -11.04 8.72 -2.24
N ALA A 316 -10.67 8.65 -0.96
CA ALA A 316 -10.12 9.79 -0.22
C ALA A 316 -8.59 9.68 -0.18
N PHE A 317 -7.88 10.75 -0.54
CA PHE A 317 -6.42 10.81 -0.42
C PHE A 317 -6.03 11.65 0.80
N LYS A 318 -5.12 11.13 1.62
CA LYS A 318 -4.55 11.85 2.77
C LYS A 318 -3.04 11.76 2.77
N THR A 319 -2.41 12.78 3.33
CA THR A 319 -0.96 12.84 3.52
C THR A 319 -0.62 12.86 5.00
N HIS A 320 0.49 12.22 5.38
CA HIS A 320 0.99 12.28 6.74
C HIS A 320 2.50 12.54 6.77
N LEU A 321 2.90 13.61 7.46
CA LEU A 321 4.30 13.91 7.71
C LEU A 321 4.80 13.08 8.91
N LEU A 322 5.77 12.20 8.65
CA LEU A 322 6.43 11.40 9.68
C LEU A 322 7.55 12.21 10.35
N PRO A 323 7.81 11.98 11.66
CA PRO A 323 8.73 12.81 12.42
C PRO A 323 10.20 12.61 12.03
N GLU A 324 10.58 11.42 11.55
CA GLU A 324 11.97 11.08 11.27
C GLU A 324 12.15 10.34 9.95
N SER A 325 13.27 10.60 9.26
CA SER A 325 13.63 9.95 7.98
C SER A 325 14.45 8.68 8.15
N TYR A 326 15.11 8.51 9.31
CA TYR A 326 16.07 7.45 9.60
C TYR A 326 17.19 7.35 8.55
N ASP A 327 17.66 8.49 8.05
CA ASP A 327 18.84 8.57 7.16
C ASP A 327 20.13 8.09 7.86
N ILE A 328 20.07 7.87 9.18
CA ILE A 328 21.11 7.18 9.96
C ILE A 328 21.50 5.81 9.37
N LEU A 329 20.60 5.17 8.61
CA LEU A 329 20.83 3.88 7.97
C LEU A 329 21.53 3.98 6.61
N ASP A 330 21.73 5.17 6.04
CA ASP A 330 22.39 5.35 4.74
C ASP A 330 23.93 5.34 4.82
N HIS A 331 24.51 5.47 6.02
CA HIS A 331 25.93 5.80 6.18
C HIS A 331 26.81 4.71 6.82
N VAL A 332 26.38 3.45 6.87
CA VAL A 332 27.15 2.38 7.58
C VAL A 332 28.10 1.58 6.67
N SER A 333 28.19 1.91 5.38
CA SER A 333 28.94 1.09 4.40
C SER A 333 30.44 1.40 4.22
N LEU A 334 31.13 2.10 5.14
CA LEU A 334 32.56 2.46 4.90
C LEU A 334 33.61 1.90 5.88
N ASP A 335 33.26 1.26 7.00
CA ASP A 335 34.28 0.77 7.96
C ASP A 335 34.47 -0.74 8.00
N LYS A 336 34.53 -1.40 6.82
CA LYS A 336 34.91 -2.83 6.73
C LYS A 336 36.34 -3.10 6.25
N ASN A 337 37.16 -2.09 5.97
CA ASN A 337 38.49 -2.29 5.36
C ASN A 337 39.71 -1.80 6.15
N ARG A 338 39.60 -1.53 7.47
CA ARG A 338 40.75 -1.08 8.27
C ARG A 338 41.30 -2.02 9.34
N SER A 339 40.87 -3.27 9.41
CA SER A 339 41.58 -4.28 10.21
C SER A 339 41.57 -5.65 9.52
N ARG A 340 42.54 -5.89 8.64
CA ARG A 340 43.13 -7.21 8.33
C ARG A 340 44.14 -7.08 7.18
N SER A 341 45.30 -6.51 7.50
CA SER A 341 46.54 -6.94 6.84
C SER A 341 47.20 -7.93 7.80
N GLY A 342 47.30 -9.19 7.40
CA GLY A 342 47.79 -10.28 8.24
C GLY A 342 47.30 -11.65 7.79
N THR A 343 47.88 -12.13 6.69
CA THR A 343 48.21 -13.54 6.38
C THR A 343 47.10 -14.62 6.38
N ILE A 344 46.69 -14.93 5.14
CA ILE A 344 46.41 -16.25 4.52
C ILE A 344 46.25 -17.48 5.46
N GLY A 345 45.06 -18.10 5.35
CA GLY A 345 44.80 -19.51 5.68
C GLY A 345 43.48 -19.96 5.03
N ARG A 346 43.58 -20.94 4.13
CA ARG A 346 42.49 -21.46 3.25
C ARG A 346 41.38 -22.20 4.02
N SER A 347 40.27 -22.43 3.30
CA SER A 347 39.08 -23.25 3.62
C SER A 347 37.92 -22.47 4.25
N ALA A 348 36.63 -22.61 3.93
CA ALA A 348 35.86 -23.10 2.79
C ALA A 348 34.37 -22.83 3.15
N HIS A 349 33.52 -22.54 2.17
CA HIS A 349 32.05 -22.63 2.20
C HIS A 349 31.24 -21.65 3.06
N SER A 350 30.83 -20.53 2.43
CA SER A 350 29.59 -19.81 2.74
C SER A 350 28.90 -19.44 1.43
N THR A 351 27.79 -20.11 1.11
CA THR A 351 26.91 -19.75 -0.01
C THR A 351 25.82 -18.82 0.50
N ASN A 352 26.09 -17.52 0.46
CA ASN A 352 25.05 -16.48 0.54
C ASN A 352 24.46 -16.29 -0.86
N GLY A 353 23.24 -16.78 -1.06
CA GLY A 353 22.42 -16.48 -2.23
C GLY A 353 21.80 -15.10 -2.11
N SER A 354 22.44 -14.11 -2.72
CA SER A 354 21.88 -12.78 -3.00
C SER A 354 20.95 -12.89 -4.21
N ALA A 355 19.64 -12.71 -4.00
CA ALA A 355 18.69 -12.54 -5.10
C ALA A 355 18.52 -11.04 -5.39
N LEU A 356 19.45 -10.48 -6.16
CA LEU A 356 19.21 -9.30 -6.99
C LEU A 356 18.41 -9.76 -8.21
N GLY A 357 17.09 -9.62 -8.14
CA GLY A 357 16.17 -9.93 -9.23
C GLY A 357 15.87 -8.69 -10.07
N SER A 358 16.59 -8.55 -11.18
CA SER A 358 16.13 -8.02 -12.48
C SER A 358 15.36 -6.70 -12.52
N ILE A 359 16.09 -5.59 -12.68
CA ILE A 359 15.63 -4.40 -13.41
C ILE A 359 16.56 -4.24 -14.62
N ILE A 360 16.48 -5.16 -15.58
CA ILE A 360 16.98 -4.94 -16.94
C ILE A 360 16.02 -5.68 -17.88
N SER A 361 14.89 -5.06 -18.21
CA SER A 361 14.22 -5.31 -19.50
C SER A 361 13.13 -4.28 -19.77
N THR A 362 13.51 -3.02 -20.01
CA THR A 362 12.64 -2.06 -20.73
C THR A 362 13.45 -0.95 -21.38
N ARG A 363 14.57 -1.31 -22.04
CA ARG A 363 15.33 -0.36 -22.87
C ARG A 363 15.73 -0.92 -24.23
N GLN A 364 14.94 -1.86 -24.76
CA GLN A 364 15.11 -2.48 -26.08
C GLN A 364 13.77 -2.57 -26.85
N ALA A 365 13.04 -1.46 -26.92
CA ALA A 365 11.84 -1.37 -27.77
C ALA A 365 11.61 0.02 -28.39
N LEU A 366 12.66 0.87 -28.47
CA LEU A 366 12.54 2.23 -29.03
C LEU A 366 13.71 2.66 -29.92
N GLU A 367 14.42 1.71 -30.54
CA GLU A 367 15.51 2.04 -31.47
C GLU A 367 15.48 1.29 -32.83
N ASN A 368 14.39 0.61 -33.16
CA ASN A 368 14.15 0.07 -34.50
C ASN A 368 13.01 0.81 -35.21
N SER A 369 13.24 2.09 -35.54
CA SER A 369 12.43 2.79 -36.55
C SER A 369 13.18 4.00 -37.13
N ARG A 370 14.44 3.84 -37.51
CA ARG A 370 15.10 4.79 -38.40
C ARG A 370 16.04 4.07 -39.37
N THR A 371 15.87 4.41 -40.65
CA THR A 371 16.72 4.10 -41.83
C THR A 371 16.66 2.66 -42.33
N ARG A 372 16.47 2.33 -43.61
CA ARG A 372 16.39 3.01 -44.93
C ARG A 372 16.08 1.87 -45.96
N PRO A 373 15.95 2.11 -47.28
CA PRO A 373 15.46 3.25 -48.04
C PRO A 373 14.04 3.05 -48.58
#